data_AF-W2FS58-F1
#
_entry.id   AF-W2FS58-F1
#
_cell.length_a   1.000
_cell.length_b   1.000
_cell.length_c   1.000
_cell.angle_alpha   90.00
_cell.angle_beta   90.00
_cell.angle_gamma   90.00
#
_symmetry.space_group_name_H-M   'P 1'
#
loop_
_entity.id
_entity.type
_entity.pdbx_description
1 polymer ?
#
loop_
_entity_poly.entity_id
_entity_poly.type
_entity_poly.pdbx_seq_one_letter_code
_entity_poly.pdbx_strand_id
1 'polypeptide(L)'
;MVVSTIDLPRSATNPGTPPDIHPDSLLHPQNHRGVKQVKRDLSMARMGGYAVKWTLDEKQVKATIDKLCDNLAGNSAKERRVHDVTQYLADICLKKTNQCKRCLTNRRFLMILPCGHLYCALCVEEIKMK
;
A
#
# COMPACT_ATOMS: atom_id res chain seq x y z
N MET A 1 6.35 15.72 21.01
CA MET A 1 7.56 16.38 20.46
C MET A 1 8.39 15.27 19.80
N VAL A 2 8.49 15.27 18.47
CA VAL A 2 9.30 14.28 17.73
C VAL A 2 10.53 15.01 17.20
N VAL A 3 11.69 14.69 17.75
CA VAL A 3 12.98 14.97 17.13
C VAL A 3 13.90 13.79 17.40
N SER A 4 14.39 13.16 16.35
CA SER A 4 15.82 12.87 16.22
C SER A 4 16.09 12.73 14.73
N THR A 5 16.70 13.78 14.20
CA THR A 5 17.55 13.74 13.02
C THR A 5 18.50 12.55 13.12
N ILE A 6 18.58 11.74 12.06
CA ILE A 6 19.69 10.79 11.91
C ILE A 6 20.80 11.59 11.26
N ASP A 7 21.75 12.05 12.07
CA ASP A 7 22.99 12.62 11.57
C ASP A 7 23.78 11.49 10.88
N LEU A 8 23.79 11.52 9.55
CA LEU A 8 24.70 10.68 8.77
C LEU A 8 26.10 11.29 8.83
N PRO A 9 27.16 10.50 9.07
CA PRO A 9 28.52 11.01 9.03
C PRO A 9 28.81 11.56 7.62
N ARG A 10 29.19 12.83 7.56
CA ARG A 10 29.78 13.45 6.37
C ARG A 10 31.12 12.77 6.10
N SER A 11 31.16 11.86 5.12
CA SER A 11 32.42 11.48 4.49
C SER A 11 32.39 11.91 3.03
N ALA A 12 33.38 12.74 2.70
CA ALA A 12 33.55 13.42 1.44
C ALA A 12 34.19 12.47 0.42
N THR A 13 33.38 11.86 -0.44
CA THR A 13 33.83 11.37 -1.76
C THR A 13 32.60 10.94 -2.59
N ASN A 14 32.33 11.70 -3.67
CA ASN A 14 31.23 11.60 -4.65
C ASN A 14 29.87 12.27 -4.30
N PRO A 15 29.28 13.09 -5.19
CA PRO A 15 28.21 14.04 -4.84
C PRO A 15 26.78 13.48 -4.87
N GLY A 16 26.59 12.15 -4.81
CA GLY A 16 25.27 11.57 -5.07
C GLY A 16 24.91 10.26 -4.38
N THR A 17 25.84 9.53 -3.78
CA THR A 17 25.51 8.29 -3.06
C THR A 17 26.63 7.95 -2.09
N PRO A 18 26.38 7.91 -0.77
CA PRO A 18 27.32 7.33 0.18
C PRO A 18 27.59 5.87 -0.19
N PRO A 19 28.86 5.42 -0.16
CA PRO A 19 29.26 4.09 -0.62
C PRO A 19 28.64 2.92 0.17
N ASP A 20 28.04 3.19 1.33
CA ASP A 20 27.48 2.17 2.23
C ASP A 20 25.94 2.09 2.23
N ILE A 21 25.25 2.72 1.27
CA ILE A 21 23.80 2.56 1.18
C ILE A 21 23.47 1.23 0.53
N HIS A 22 22.96 0.29 1.34
CA HIS A 22 22.45 -1.00 0.89
C HIS A 22 21.51 -0.83 -0.33
N PRO A 23 21.61 -1.67 -1.37
CA PRO A 23 20.85 -1.52 -2.62
C PRO A 23 19.32 -1.49 -2.42
N ASP A 24 18.80 -2.15 -1.38
CA ASP A 24 17.38 -2.12 -1.03
C ASP A 24 16.98 -0.95 -0.11
N SER A 25 17.93 -0.14 0.33
CA SER A 25 17.67 0.99 1.21
C SER A 25 16.81 2.03 0.51
N LEU A 26 15.82 2.52 1.24
CA LEU A 26 14.99 3.66 0.81
C LEU A 26 15.80 4.96 0.69
N LEU A 27 17.01 5.01 1.23
CA LEU A 27 17.94 6.13 1.06
C LEU A 27 18.62 6.09 -0.32
N HIS A 28 18.59 4.95 -1.02
CA HIS A 28 19.16 4.81 -2.35
C HIS A 28 18.30 5.56 -3.40
N PRO A 29 18.89 6.38 -4.28
CA PRO A 29 18.14 7.22 -5.23
C PRO A 29 17.13 6.47 -6.09
N GLN A 30 17.46 5.23 -6.47
CA GLN A 30 16.59 4.38 -7.28
C GLN A 30 15.31 3.95 -6.55
N ASN A 31 15.37 3.86 -5.21
CA ASN A 31 14.28 3.42 -4.34
C ASN A 31 13.45 4.59 -3.81
N HIS A 32 13.84 5.84 -4.09
CA HIS A 32 13.11 7.04 -3.65
C HIS A 32 11.65 7.06 -4.13
N ARG A 33 11.37 6.41 -5.28
CA ARG A 33 10.00 6.23 -5.79
C ARG A 33 9.10 5.44 -4.84
N GLY A 34 9.65 4.49 -4.09
CA GLY A 34 8.94 3.66 -3.12
C GLY A 34 8.77 4.31 -1.73
N VAL A 35 9.56 5.32 -1.40
CA VAL A 35 9.59 5.95 -0.06
C VAL A 35 8.22 6.44 0.38
N LYS A 36 7.49 7.09 -0.52
CA LYS A 36 6.14 7.62 -0.21
C LYS A 36 5.16 6.51 0.15
N GLN A 37 5.26 5.36 -0.54
CA GLN A 37 4.40 4.21 -0.28
C GLN A 37 4.76 3.56 1.06
N VAL A 38 6.05 3.28 1.30
CA VAL A 38 6.51 2.65 2.56
C VAL A 38 6.18 3.52 3.77
N LYS A 39 6.34 4.84 3.68
CA LYS A 39 5.97 5.77 4.76
C LYS A 39 4.47 5.70 5.08
N ARG A 40 3.62 5.56 4.05
CA ARG A 40 2.16 5.43 4.21
C ARG A 40 1.79 4.11 4.89
N ASP A 41 2.38 3.01 4.42
CA ASP A 41 2.14 1.67 4.96
C ASP A 41 2.59 1.58 6.42
N LEU A 42 3.76 2.14 6.75
CA LEU A 42 4.27 2.23 8.11
C LEU A 42 3.38 3.11 9.00
N SER A 43 2.82 4.19 8.45
CA SER A 43 1.87 5.06 9.18
C SER A 43 0.56 4.33 9.48
N MET A 44 0.03 3.53 8.55
CA MET A 44 -1.13 2.67 8.80
C MET A 44 -0.82 1.58 9.84
N ALA A 45 0.36 0.97 9.79
CA ALA A 45 0.78 -0.03 10.77
C ALA A 45 0.92 0.57 12.17
N ARG A 46 1.52 1.77 12.29
CA ARG A 46 1.79 2.44 13.57
C ARG A 46 0.55 3.08 14.20
N MET A 47 -0.28 3.75 13.41
CA MET A 47 -1.47 4.48 13.88
C MET A 47 -2.74 3.61 13.86
N GLY A 48 -2.62 2.38 13.36
CA GLY A 48 -3.75 1.50 13.09
C GLY A 48 -4.78 2.15 12.15
N GLY A 49 -6.02 1.72 12.28
CA GLY A 49 -7.12 2.20 11.43
C GLY A 49 -7.50 3.67 11.55
N TYR A 50 -6.84 4.44 12.43
CA TYR A 50 -7.05 5.88 12.53
C TYR A 50 -6.35 6.65 11.40
N ALA A 51 -5.24 6.13 10.86
CA ALA A 51 -4.54 6.77 9.74
C ALA A 51 -5.25 6.61 8.39
N VAL A 52 -6.20 5.67 8.28
CA VAL A 52 -6.91 5.35 7.02
C VAL A 52 -7.48 6.59 6.33
N LYS A 53 -8.13 7.47 7.10
CA LYS A 53 -8.73 8.71 6.58
C LYS A 53 -7.70 9.70 6.04
N TRP A 54 -6.48 9.70 6.58
CA TRP A 54 -5.39 10.56 6.11
C TRP A 54 -4.61 9.90 4.96
N THR A 55 -4.52 8.56 4.96
CA THR A 55 -3.77 7.83 3.94
C THR A 55 -4.57 7.60 2.67
N LEU A 56 -5.91 7.47 2.74
CA LEU A 56 -6.82 7.38 1.60
C LEU A 56 -7.39 8.76 1.25
N ASP A 57 -6.57 9.60 0.62
CA ASP A 57 -7.06 10.82 -0.05
C ASP A 57 -7.92 10.43 -1.26
N GLU A 58 -8.95 11.21 -1.58
CA GLU A 58 -9.88 10.97 -2.70
C GLU A 58 -9.13 10.78 -4.03
N LYS A 59 -8.04 11.54 -4.22
CA LYS A 59 -7.15 11.41 -5.39
C LYS A 59 -6.51 10.02 -5.49
N GLN A 60 -6.18 9.40 -4.37
CA GLN A 60 -5.55 8.08 -4.35
C GLN A 60 -6.57 6.96 -4.53
N VAL A 61 -7.76 7.13 -3.96
CA VAL A 61 -8.91 6.24 -4.21
C VAL A 61 -9.20 6.23 -5.72
N LYS A 62 -9.34 7.41 -6.32
CA LYS A 62 -9.56 7.56 -7.77
C LYS A 62 -8.43 6.92 -8.58
N ALA A 63 -7.16 7.22 -8.27
CA ALA A 63 -6.03 6.62 -8.97
C ALA A 63 -5.95 5.09 -8.85
N THR A 64 -6.44 4.52 -7.74
CA THR A 64 -6.51 3.06 -7.55
C THR A 64 -7.61 2.46 -8.41
N ILE A 65 -8.78 3.11 -8.46
CA ILE A 65 -9.91 2.70 -9.30
C ILE A 65 -9.54 2.83 -10.78
N ASP A 66 -8.96 3.94 -11.21
CA ASP A 66 -8.55 4.17 -12.60
C ASP A 66 -7.56 3.07 -13.06
N LYS A 67 -6.54 2.77 -12.24
CA LYS A 67 -5.61 1.66 -12.52
C LYS A 67 -6.30 0.30 -12.59
N LEU A 68 -7.31 0.06 -11.75
CA LEU A 68 -8.07 -1.18 -11.81
C LEU A 68 -8.88 -1.24 -13.09
N CYS A 69 -9.57 -0.17 -13.47
CA CYS A 69 -10.32 -0.07 -14.72
C CYS A 69 -9.43 -0.32 -15.95
N ASP A 70 -8.25 0.31 -16.00
CA ASP A 70 -7.30 0.16 -17.10
C ASP A 70 -6.80 -1.29 -17.22
N ASN A 71 -6.46 -1.94 -16.10
CA ASN A 71 -5.99 -3.34 -16.09
C ASN A 71 -7.12 -4.35 -16.33
N LEU A 72 -8.38 -3.91 -16.25
CA LEU A 72 -9.55 -4.77 -16.24
C LEU A 72 -10.53 -4.51 -17.40
N ALA A 73 -10.13 -3.80 -18.46
CA ALA A 73 -11.01 -3.60 -19.61
C ALA A 73 -11.50 -4.94 -20.24
N GLY A 74 -12.78 -4.98 -20.67
CA GLY A 74 -13.32 -5.98 -21.60
C GLY A 74 -14.00 -7.25 -21.04
N ASN A 75 -14.47 -7.32 -19.77
CA ASN A 75 -15.21 -8.49 -19.27
C ASN A 75 -16.15 -8.15 -18.09
N SER A 76 -17.41 -8.61 -18.10
CA SER A 76 -18.45 -8.30 -17.09
C SER A 76 -18.11 -8.80 -15.68
N ALA A 77 -17.35 -9.89 -15.55
CA ALA A 77 -16.84 -10.36 -14.26
C ALA A 77 -15.85 -9.38 -13.60
N LYS A 78 -15.39 -8.36 -14.34
CA LYS A 78 -14.42 -7.37 -13.90
C LYS A 78 -15.07 -6.10 -13.35
N GLU A 79 -16.26 -5.73 -13.82
CA GLU A 79 -17.06 -4.62 -13.25
C GLU A 79 -17.41 -4.90 -11.80
N ARG A 80 -17.76 -6.15 -11.48
CA ARG A 80 -18.00 -6.59 -10.10
C ARG A 80 -16.76 -6.39 -9.22
N ARG A 81 -15.55 -6.62 -9.73
CA ARG A 81 -14.32 -6.44 -8.95
C ARG A 81 -14.02 -4.97 -8.68
N VAL A 82 -14.27 -4.10 -9.65
CA VAL A 82 -14.14 -2.65 -9.45
C VAL A 82 -15.16 -2.16 -8.41
N HIS A 83 -16.40 -2.65 -8.49
CA HIS A 83 -17.43 -2.37 -7.49
C HIS A 83 -17.00 -2.84 -6.09
N ASP A 84 -16.54 -4.09 -5.95
CA ASP A 84 -16.11 -4.66 -4.67
C ASP A 84 -14.95 -3.87 -4.04
N VAL A 85 -13.98 -3.42 -4.86
CA VAL A 85 -12.88 -2.57 -4.38
C VAL A 85 -13.38 -1.18 -3.98
N THR A 86 -14.28 -0.58 -4.75
CA THR A 86 -14.85 0.73 -4.45
C THR A 86 -15.62 0.69 -3.12
N GLN A 87 -16.43 -0.34 -2.91
CA GLN A 87 -17.15 -0.57 -1.66
C GLN A 87 -16.17 -0.77 -0.49
N TYR A 88 -15.12 -1.58 -0.68
CA TYR A 88 -14.10 -1.79 0.35
C TYR A 88 -13.42 -0.46 0.78
N LEU A 89 -13.08 0.39 -0.17
CA LEU A 89 -12.48 1.71 0.09
C LEU A 89 -13.44 2.67 0.81
N ALA A 90 -14.76 2.53 0.63
CA ALA A 90 -15.74 3.26 1.43
C ALA A 90 -15.87 2.67 2.85
N ASP A 91 -15.92 1.35 2.96
CA ASP A 91 -16.13 0.63 4.22
C ASP A 91 -14.95 0.78 5.19
N ILE A 92 -13.72 0.83 4.70
CA ILE A 92 -12.52 1.01 5.52
C ILE A 92 -12.52 2.38 6.24
N CYS A 93 -13.05 3.42 5.59
CA CYS A 93 -13.24 4.76 6.16
C CYS A 93 -14.28 4.76 7.28
N LEU A 94 -15.30 3.90 7.17
CA LEU A 94 -16.35 3.69 8.18
C LEU A 94 -15.95 2.66 9.26
N LYS A 95 -14.70 2.20 9.26
CA LYS A 95 -14.18 1.16 10.18
C LYS A 95 -14.90 -0.19 10.07
N LYS A 96 -15.59 -0.47 8.97
CA LYS A 96 -16.25 -1.77 8.73
C LYS A 96 -15.24 -2.84 8.35
N THR A 97 -15.63 -4.10 8.53
CA THR A 97 -14.83 -5.26 8.11
C THR A 97 -15.34 -5.81 6.79
N ASN A 98 -14.42 -6.30 5.96
CA ASN A 98 -14.70 -6.95 4.70
C ASN A 98 -14.14 -8.38 4.70
N GLN A 99 -14.74 -9.26 3.89
CA GLN A 99 -14.36 -10.67 3.86
C GLN A 99 -13.15 -10.92 2.94
N CYS A 100 -12.15 -11.66 3.43
CA CYS A 100 -11.08 -12.15 2.58
C CYS A 100 -11.58 -13.22 1.59
N LYS A 101 -11.24 -13.09 0.31
CA LYS A 101 -11.69 -14.02 -0.73
C LYS A 101 -11.23 -15.48 -0.55
N ARG A 102 -10.13 -15.72 0.18
CA ARG A 102 -9.53 -17.05 0.36
C ARG A 102 -9.90 -17.70 1.68
N CYS A 103 -9.59 -17.06 2.81
CA CYS A 103 -9.86 -17.65 4.14
C CYS A 103 -11.25 -17.32 4.69
N LEU A 104 -12.07 -16.56 3.94
CA LEU A 104 -13.43 -16.16 4.30
C LEU A 104 -13.58 -15.43 5.65
N THR A 105 -12.46 -15.03 6.25
CA THR A 105 -12.43 -14.31 7.52
C THR A 105 -12.65 -12.82 7.28
N ASN A 106 -13.52 -12.21 8.08
CA ASN A 106 -13.74 -10.77 8.07
C ASN A 106 -12.55 -10.03 8.69
N ARG A 107 -11.99 -9.08 7.96
CA ARG A 107 -10.88 -8.24 8.39
C ARG A 107 -11.17 -6.79 8.03
N ARG A 108 -10.69 -5.87 8.86
CA ARG A 108 -10.78 -4.44 8.57
C ARG A 108 -9.84 -4.03 7.43
N PHE A 109 -8.66 -4.66 7.36
CA PHE A 109 -7.63 -4.38 6.37
C PHE A 109 -7.46 -5.59 5.45
N LEU A 110 -7.76 -5.37 4.18
CA LEU A 110 -7.48 -6.27 3.07
C LEU A 110 -6.52 -5.59 2.09
N MET A 111 -5.71 -6.39 1.44
CA MET A 111 -4.88 -6.00 0.31
C MET A 111 -5.71 -6.10 -0.97
N ILE A 112 -5.65 -5.05 -1.79
CA ILE A 112 -6.19 -5.03 -3.15
C ILE A 112 -5.10 -5.56 -4.06
N LEU A 113 -5.33 -6.71 -4.70
CA LEU A 113 -4.42 -7.24 -5.72
C LEU A 113 -4.62 -6.51 -7.06
N PRO A 114 -3.64 -6.54 -7.99
CA PRO A 114 -3.77 -5.91 -9.31
C PRO A 114 -4.98 -6.41 -10.11
N CYS A 115 -5.42 -7.65 -9.87
CA CYS A 115 -6.60 -8.25 -10.49
C CYS A 115 -7.94 -7.80 -9.86
N GLY A 116 -7.91 -6.95 -8.82
CA GLY A 116 -9.08 -6.43 -8.10
C GLY A 116 -9.61 -7.32 -6.98
N HIS A 117 -8.94 -8.44 -6.67
CA HIS A 117 -9.38 -9.28 -5.55
C HIS A 117 -8.88 -8.76 -4.20
N LEU A 118 -9.70 -8.95 -3.16
CA LEU A 118 -9.43 -8.56 -1.79
C LEU A 118 -8.94 -9.77 -0.94
N TYR A 119 -7.71 -9.69 -0.45
CA TYR A 119 -7.08 -10.75 0.36
C TYR A 119 -6.54 -10.21 1.68
N CYS A 120 -6.51 -11.01 2.75
CA CYS A 120 -5.76 -10.61 3.95
C CYS A 120 -4.25 -10.77 3.72
N ALA A 121 -3.43 -10.04 4.49
CA ALA A 121 -1.98 -10.07 4.35
C ALA A 121 -1.40 -11.49 4.43
N LEU A 122 -1.86 -12.30 5.39
CA LEU A 122 -1.44 -13.69 5.56
C LEU A 122 -1.69 -14.53 4.29
N CYS A 123 -2.88 -14.40 3.71
CA CYS A 123 -3.20 -15.12 2.48
C CYS A 123 -2.37 -14.64 1.27
N VAL A 124 -1.95 -13.38 1.24
CA VAL A 124 -1.07 -12.88 0.16
C VAL A 124 0.35 -13.39 0.33
N GLU A 125 0.88 -13.45 1.54
CA GLU A 125 2.20 -14.02 1.82
C GLU A 125 2.27 -15.49 1.36
N GLU A 126 1.25 -16.29 1.68
CA GLU A 126 1.16 -17.67 1.21
C GLU A 126 1.05 -17.81 -0.31
N ILE A 127 0.48 -16.82 -1.02
CA ILE A 127 0.42 -16.83 -2.49
C ILE A 127 1.80 -16.54 -3.08
N LYS A 128 2.57 -15.63 -2.47
CA LYS A 128 3.90 -15.24 -2.96
C LYS A 128 4.97 -16.32 -2.75
N MET A 129 4.75 -17.23 -1.80
CA MET A 129 5.67 -18.34 -1.50
C MET A 129 5.43 -19.59 -2.37
N LYS A 130 4.54 -19.52 -3.36
CA LYS A 130 4.28 -20.57 -4.36
C LYS A 130 4.73 -20.11 -5.73
#